data_AF-A0A975MQS4-F1
#
_entry.id   AF-A0A975MQS4-F1
#
_cell.length_a   1.000
_cell.length_b   1.000
_cell.length_c   1.000
_cell.angle_alpha   90.00
_cell.angle_beta   90.00
_cell.angle_gamma   90.00
#
_symmetry.space_group_name_H-M   'P 1'
#
loop_
_entity.id
_entity.type
_entity.pdbx_description
1 polymer ?
#
loop_
_entity_poly.entity_id
_entity_poly.type
_entity_poly.pdbx_seq_one_letter_code
_entity_poly.pdbx_strand_id
1 'polypeptide(L)'
;MDVGDIAGAGHWLELQYDSVNDNWVLLNPATGLNNVFVGSNQSLDVNGFQKFPGGLIEQWGVSSDFSGEGAQSIVLPIPFSNKILNVQATVLLYADTVTADEFAQTSGWTPGTPATGFEVYMQRTGGGSFTWPQRIVWRANGF
;
A
#
# COMPACT_ATOMS: atom_id res chain seq x y z
N MET A 1 -2.86 48.49 22.46
CA MET A 1 -3.74 47.36 22.12
C MET A 1 -5.12 47.92 22.11
N ASP A 2 -5.68 48.04 20.91
CA ASP A 2 -7.03 48.53 20.76
C ASP A 2 -8.01 47.47 21.27
N VAL A 3 -9.21 47.91 21.62
CA VAL A 3 -10.32 47.05 22.03
C VAL A 3 -10.60 46.06 20.90
N GLY A 4 -10.21 44.80 21.08
CA GLY A 4 -10.34 43.73 20.07
C GLY A 4 -9.09 42.88 19.88
N ASP A 5 -7.91 43.32 20.33
CA ASP A 5 -6.69 42.51 20.31
C ASP A 5 -6.75 41.37 21.35
N ILE A 6 -6.63 40.11 20.91
CA ILE A 6 -6.37 38.97 21.81
C ILE A 6 -4.88 39.03 22.19
N ALA A 7 -4.60 39.67 23.32
CA ALA A 7 -3.25 39.81 23.86
C ALA A 7 -2.62 38.46 24.26
N GLY A 8 -1.60 37.99 23.53
CA GLY A 8 -0.75 36.86 23.93
C GLY A 8 0.14 36.36 22.79
N ALA A 9 1.16 35.53 23.11
CA ALA A 9 1.96 34.80 22.12
C ALA A 9 1.16 33.65 21.45
N GLY A 10 -0.10 33.92 21.10
CA GLY A 10 -1.06 32.97 20.57
C GLY A 10 -0.98 32.83 19.05
N HIS A 11 -1.30 31.64 18.56
CA HIS A 11 -1.48 31.35 17.14
C HIS A 11 -2.78 31.99 16.66
N TRP A 12 -2.72 32.78 15.58
CA TRP A 12 -3.90 33.34 14.92
C TRP A 12 -4.68 32.24 14.18
N LEU A 13 -5.99 32.41 14.04
CA LEU A 13 -6.80 31.52 13.21
C LEU A 13 -6.25 31.56 11.77
N GLU A 14 -5.79 30.42 11.25
CA GLU A 14 -5.37 30.34 9.85
C GLU A 14 -6.60 30.18 8.95
N LEU A 15 -6.67 31.03 7.92
CA LEU A 15 -7.74 31.02 6.93
C LEU A 15 -7.12 30.71 5.56
N GLN A 16 -7.76 29.82 4.79
CA GLN A 16 -7.42 29.61 3.38
C GLN A 16 -8.57 30.11 2.51
N TYR A 17 -8.23 30.77 1.41
CA TYR A 17 -9.19 31.15 0.39
C TYR A 17 -9.46 29.98 -0.55
N ASP A 18 -10.72 29.58 -0.71
CA ASP A 18 -11.17 28.63 -1.72
C ASP A 18 -11.69 29.40 -2.94
N SER A 19 -10.91 29.39 -4.02
CA SER A 19 -11.26 30.08 -5.26
C SER A 19 -12.35 29.41 -6.08
N VAL A 20 -12.72 28.16 -5.77
CA VAL A 20 -13.78 27.42 -6.47
C VAL A 20 -15.14 27.86 -5.93
N ASN A 21 -15.24 28.06 -4.61
CA ASN A 21 -16.48 28.42 -3.93
C ASN A 21 -16.53 29.90 -3.50
N ASP A 22 -15.51 30.70 -3.85
CA ASP A 22 -15.38 32.13 -3.54
C ASP A 22 -15.63 32.44 -2.05
N ASN A 23 -14.96 31.69 -1.17
CA ASN A 23 -15.13 31.84 0.27
C ASN A 23 -13.81 31.67 1.05
N TRP A 24 -13.82 32.20 2.27
CA TRP A 24 -12.75 31.99 3.25
C TRP A 24 -13.14 30.84 4.17
N VAL A 25 -12.37 29.76 4.15
CA VAL A 25 -12.54 28.64 5.06
C VAL A 25 -11.61 28.80 6.26
N LEU A 26 -12.18 28.70 7.46
CA LEU A 26 -11.39 28.52 8.67
C LEU A 26 -10.67 27.19 8.59
N LEU A 27 -9.34 27.21 8.59
CA LEU A 27 -8.57 25.99 8.68
C LEU A 27 -8.74 25.46 10.10
N ASN A 28 -9.59 24.44 10.25
CA ASN A 28 -9.56 23.60 11.44
C ASN A 28 -8.12 23.08 11.58
N PRO A 29 -7.48 23.10 12.76
CA PRO A 29 -6.19 22.44 12.97
C PRO A 29 -6.17 20.95 12.56
N ALA A 30 -7.34 20.33 12.36
CA ALA A 30 -7.51 19.00 11.78
C ALA A 30 -7.44 18.92 10.22
N THR A 31 -7.17 20.04 9.52
CA THR A 31 -7.08 20.12 8.04
C THR A 31 -5.97 19.27 7.42
N GLY A 32 -5.04 18.75 8.22
CA GLY A 32 -3.96 17.88 7.75
C GLY A 32 -4.43 16.56 7.13
N LEU A 33 -5.58 16.01 7.52
CA LEU A 33 -5.96 14.65 7.10
C LEU A 33 -6.22 14.51 5.59
N ASN A 34 -6.78 15.55 4.94
CA ASN A 34 -7.11 15.48 3.50
C ASN A 34 -5.87 15.41 2.60
N ASN A 35 -4.74 15.99 3.04
CA ASN A 35 -3.49 15.94 2.30
C ASN A 35 -2.58 14.79 2.71
N VAL A 36 -2.84 14.17 3.87
CA VAL A 36 -1.98 13.14 4.43
C VAL A 36 -2.01 11.84 3.62
N PHE A 37 -3.12 11.52 2.96
CA PHE A 37 -3.26 10.28 2.20
C PHE A 37 -3.05 10.43 0.68
N VAL A 38 -2.82 11.64 0.17
CA VAL A 38 -2.70 11.90 -1.28
C VAL A 38 -1.26 12.31 -1.68
N GLY A 39 -1.03 12.57 -2.97
CA GLY A 39 0.27 13.00 -3.50
C GLY A 39 1.35 11.94 -3.31
N SER A 40 2.53 12.33 -2.80
CA SER A 40 3.68 11.43 -2.57
C SER A 40 3.48 10.38 -1.47
N ASN A 41 2.34 10.45 -0.76
CA ASN A 41 1.94 9.48 0.24
C ASN A 41 1.14 8.32 -0.35
N GLN A 42 0.85 8.31 -1.65
CA GLN A 42 0.21 7.17 -2.31
C GLN A 42 0.78 6.92 -3.72
N SER A 43 0.60 5.69 -4.20
CA SER A 43 0.53 5.36 -5.63
C SER A 43 -0.68 4.47 -5.85
N LEU A 44 -1.50 4.81 -6.85
CA LEU A 44 -2.70 4.06 -7.24
C LEU A 44 -2.44 3.13 -8.44
N ASP A 45 -1.16 2.87 -8.75
CA ASP A 45 -0.79 1.89 -9.77
C ASP A 45 -1.23 0.48 -9.38
N VAL A 46 -1.22 -0.44 -10.35
CA VAL A 46 -1.51 -1.88 -10.12
C VAL A 46 -0.67 -2.43 -8.98
N ASN A 47 0.62 -2.06 -8.95
CA ASN A 47 1.51 -2.28 -7.82
C ASN A 47 1.70 -0.94 -7.10
N GLY A 48 0.89 -0.70 -6.08
CA GLY A 48 0.75 0.62 -5.46
C GLY A 48 0.99 0.60 -3.95
N PHE A 49 0.84 1.77 -3.34
CA PHE A 49 1.04 1.94 -1.89
C PHE A 49 0.21 3.07 -1.30
N GLN A 50 0.01 3.02 0.01
CA GLN A 50 -0.48 4.10 0.86
C GLN A 50 0.43 4.24 2.08
N LYS A 51 0.97 5.43 2.30
CA LYS A 51 1.64 5.82 3.53
C LYS A 51 0.62 6.41 4.50
N PHE A 52 0.69 5.99 5.74
CA PHE A 52 -0.11 6.50 6.84
C PHE A 52 0.73 7.45 7.70
N PRO A 53 0.09 8.46 8.33
CA PRO A 53 0.78 9.25 9.33
C PRO A 53 1.24 8.34 10.47
N GLY A 54 2.45 8.59 10.97
CA GLY A 54 3.11 7.70 11.95
C GLY A 54 4.04 6.66 11.32
N GLY A 55 4.14 6.60 9.98
CA GLY A 55 5.18 5.84 9.28
C GLY A 55 4.78 4.43 8.86
N LEU A 56 3.59 3.95 9.24
CA LEU A 56 3.04 2.72 8.67
C LEU A 56 2.81 2.91 7.17
N ILE A 57 3.11 1.87 6.40
CA ILE A 57 2.93 1.80 4.96
C ILE A 57 2.16 0.52 4.66
N GLU A 58 1.20 0.63 3.76
CA GLU A 58 0.53 -0.48 3.11
C GLU A 58 0.89 -0.49 1.63
N GLN A 59 1.20 -1.67 1.09
CA GLN A 59 1.51 -1.87 -0.32
C GLN A 59 0.71 -3.04 -0.86
N TRP A 60 0.39 -2.99 -2.15
CA TRP A 60 -0.34 -4.05 -2.85
C TRP A 60 0.21 -4.26 -4.25
N GLY A 61 -0.14 -5.40 -4.83
CA GLY A 61 0.20 -5.65 -6.22
C GLY A 61 -0.17 -7.03 -6.71
N VAL A 62 0.31 -7.31 -7.92
CA VAL A 62 0.18 -8.59 -8.61
C VAL A 62 1.57 -9.04 -9.04
N SER A 63 1.87 -10.33 -8.88
CA SER A 63 3.10 -10.95 -9.39
C SER A 63 3.15 -10.91 -10.92
N SER A 64 4.33 -11.20 -11.49
CA SER A 64 4.35 -11.62 -12.89
C SER A 64 3.71 -13.00 -13.05
N ASP A 65 3.55 -13.40 -14.31
CA ASP A 65 3.02 -14.70 -14.68
C ASP A 65 3.92 -15.83 -14.17
N PHE A 66 3.33 -16.75 -13.43
CA PHE A 66 3.88 -18.07 -13.20
C PHE A 66 3.56 -18.96 -14.41
N SER A 67 4.56 -19.69 -14.89
CA SER A 67 4.40 -20.73 -15.92
C SER A 67 4.49 -22.15 -15.34
N GLY A 68 4.53 -22.26 -14.01
CA GLY A 68 4.83 -23.46 -13.25
C GLY A 68 4.76 -23.17 -11.74
N GLU A 69 4.77 -24.22 -10.94
CA GLU A 69 4.99 -24.09 -9.49
C GLU A 69 6.39 -23.53 -9.22
N GLY A 70 6.55 -22.80 -8.12
CA GLY A 70 7.85 -22.27 -7.74
C GLY A 70 7.77 -20.95 -6.98
N ALA A 71 8.96 -20.44 -6.66
CA ALA A 71 9.14 -19.15 -6.00
C ALA A 71 9.29 -18.03 -7.02
N GLN A 72 8.77 -16.85 -6.68
CA GLN A 72 9.06 -15.60 -7.37
C GLN A 72 9.33 -14.50 -6.34
N SER A 73 10.36 -13.69 -6.59
CA SER A 73 10.60 -12.46 -5.83
C SER A 73 9.62 -11.35 -6.23
N ILE A 74 8.99 -10.75 -5.22
CA ILE A 74 8.21 -9.53 -5.36
C ILE A 74 9.09 -8.33 -5.01
N VAL A 75 9.16 -7.37 -5.92
CA VAL A 75 9.77 -6.06 -5.67
C VAL A 75 8.66 -5.12 -5.20
N LEU A 76 8.84 -4.51 -4.04
CA LEU A 76 7.88 -3.55 -3.50
C LEU A 76 7.94 -2.23 -4.28
N PRO A 77 6.78 -1.56 -4.50
CA PRO A 77 6.73 -0.21 -5.08
C PRO A 77 7.66 0.78 -4.39
N ILE A 78 7.73 0.71 -3.05
CA ILE A 78 8.70 1.45 -2.24
C ILE A 78 9.30 0.56 -1.14
N PRO A 79 10.55 0.80 -0.72
CA PRO A 79 11.10 0.12 0.44
C PRO A 79 10.32 0.43 1.72
N PHE A 80 10.15 -0.58 2.59
CA PHE A 80 9.90 -0.33 4.02
C PHE A 80 11.24 0.03 4.67
N SER A 81 11.30 1.15 5.40
CA SER A 81 12.54 1.70 5.92
C SER A 81 13.13 0.87 7.06
N ASN A 82 12.33 0.05 7.74
CA ASN A 82 12.76 -0.83 8.82
C ASN A 82 12.43 -2.29 8.51
N LYS A 83 11.15 -2.66 8.45
CA LYS A 83 10.73 -4.07 8.31
C LYS A 83 9.32 -4.23 7.75
N ILE A 84 9.10 -5.39 7.14
CA ILE A 84 7.77 -5.91 6.82
C ILE A 84 7.19 -6.56 8.08
N LEU A 85 5.97 -6.20 8.45
CA LEU A 85 5.27 -6.77 9.60
C LEU A 85 4.36 -7.93 9.20
N ASN A 86 3.70 -7.81 8.05
CA ASN A 86 2.78 -8.81 7.55
C ASN A 86 2.72 -8.79 6.02
N VAL A 87 2.58 -9.96 5.42
CA VAL A 87 2.27 -10.14 4.01
C VAL A 87 1.13 -11.15 3.90
N GLN A 88 0.19 -10.87 3.02
CA GLN A 88 -0.88 -11.77 2.62
C GLN A 88 -0.82 -11.93 1.11
N ALA A 89 -1.05 -13.16 0.64
CA ALA A 89 -1.03 -13.50 -0.77
C ALA A 89 -2.24 -14.39 -1.10
N THR A 90 -2.78 -14.23 -2.29
CA THR A 90 -3.90 -15.03 -2.80
C THR A 90 -3.69 -15.28 -4.28
N VAL A 91 -4.04 -16.48 -4.74
CA VAL A 91 -3.97 -16.84 -6.15
C VAL A 91 -4.96 -16.00 -6.95
N LEU A 92 -4.52 -15.51 -8.10
CA LEU A 92 -5.34 -14.87 -9.12
C LEU A 92 -5.40 -15.77 -10.35
N LEU A 93 -6.57 -16.35 -10.59
CA LEU A 93 -6.81 -17.27 -11.69
C LEU A 93 -7.04 -16.55 -13.02
N TYR A 94 -6.34 -16.94 -14.07
CA TYR A 94 -6.50 -16.37 -15.42
C TYR A 94 -7.66 -16.98 -16.22
N ALA A 95 -8.01 -18.26 -15.98
CA ALA A 95 -9.13 -18.93 -16.62
C ALA A 95 -9.70 -20.06 -15.74
N ASP A 96 -11.03 -20.09 -15.65
CA ASP A 96 -11.88 -20.89 -14.76
C ASP A 96 -12.02 -22.37 -15.17
N THR A 97 -10.90 -23.04 -15.43
CA THR A 97 -10.87 -24.49 -15.73
C THR A 97 -9.87 -25.22 -14.86
N VAL A 98 -9.88 -24.92 -13.56
CA VAL A 98 -9.09 -25.62 -12.56
C VAL A 98 -9.96 -26.64 -11.85
N THR A 99 -9.58 -27.92 -11.93
CA THR A 99 -10.19 -28.99 -11.12
C THR A 99 -9.35 -29.32 -9.89
N ALA A 100 -8.44 -28.42 -9.48
CA ALA A 100 -7.49 -28.66 -8.41
C ALA A 100 -7.16 -27.39 -7.62
N ASP A 101 -6.76 -27.60 -6.37
CA ASP A 101 -6.54 -26.53 -5.39
C ASP A 101 -5.16 -25.87 -5.59
N GLU A 102 -5.15 -24.56 -5.86
CA GLU A 102 -3.94 -23.74 -5.96
C GLU A 102 -3.73 -22.93 -4.68
N PHE A 103 -2.49 -22.91 -4.19
CA PHE A 103 -2.11 -22.18 -2.99
C PHE A 103 -1.03 -21.15 -3.32
N ALA A 104 -1.25 -19.92 -2.85
CA ALA A 104 -0.23 -18.89 -2.75
C ALA A 104 0.30 -18.89 -1.32
N GLN A 105 1.62 -19.03 -1.17
CA GLN A 105 2.29 -18.90 0.11
C GLN A 105 3.27 -17.73 0.03
N THR A 106 3.39 -16.96 1.09
CA THR A 106 4.50 -16.02 1.26
C THR A 106 5.66 -16.77 1.87
N SER A 107 6.81 -16.79 1.21
CA SER A 107 8.02 -17.47 1.69
C SER A 107 9.15 -16.47 1.75
N GLY A 108 9.93 -16.44 2.84
CA GLY A 108 11.18 -15.67 2.87
C GLY A 108 11.02 -14.15 2.76
N TRP A 109 11.46 -13.47 3.82
CA TRP A 109 11.84 -12.07 3.73
C TRP A 109 13.31 -12.01 3.32
N THR A 110 13.68 -11.24 2.29
CA THR A 110 15.09 -10.91 2.05
C THR A 110 15.60 -10.07 3.22
N PRO A 111 16.54 -10.56 4.04
CA PRO A 111 17.00 -9.81 5.18
C PRO A 111 17.76 -8.57 4.74
N GLY A 112 17.20 -7.39 5.04
CA GLY A 112 17.81 -6.12 4.64
C GLY A 112 17.05 -4.92 5.16
N THR A 113 17.78 -3.87 5.50
CA THR A 113 17.23 -2.57 5.86
C THR A 113 17.77 -1.55 4.84
N PRO A 114 16.93 -0.98 3.96
CA PRO A 114 15.48 -1.15 3.90
C PRO A 114 15.03 -2.51 3.35
N ALA A 115 13.81 -2.92 3.71
CA ALA A 115 13.18 -4.11 3.13
C ALA A 115 12.55 -3.75 1.77
N THR A 116 13.09 -4.33 0.70
CA THR A 116 12.72 -4.00 -0.70
C THR A 116 11.80 -5.04 -1.36
N GLY A 117 11.56 -6.17 -0.71
CA GLY A 117 10.84 -7.28 -1.30
C GLY A 117 10.61 -8.45 -0.35
N PHE A 118 9.93 -9.45 -0.87
CA PHE A 118 9.67 -10.75 -0.25
C PHE A 118 9.49 -11.78 -1.37
N GLU A 119 9.52 -13.08 -1.06
CA GLU A 119 9.17 -14.09 -2.06
C GLU A 119 7.73 -14.60 -1.87
N VAL A 120 7.10 -14.91 -2.98
CA VAL A 120 5.84 -15.66 -3.03
C VAL A 120 6.11 -17.00 -3.69
N TYR A 121 5.42 -18.02 -3.24
CA TYR A 121 5.53 -19.37 -3.73
C TYR A 121 4.15 -19.85 -4.20
N MET A 122 4.09 -20.36 -5.42
CA MET A 122 2.92 -21.01 -5.96
C MET A 122 3.10 -22.53 -5.90
N GLN A 123 2.15 -23.21 -5.25
CA GLN A 123 2.16 -24.66 -5.10
C GLN A 123 0.76 -25.25 -5.27
N ARG A 124 0.70 -26.52 -5.66
CA ARG A 124 -0.53 -27.28 -5.80
C ARG A 124 -0.62 -28.32 -4.71
N THR A 125 -1.85 -28.60 -4.29
CA THR A 125 -2.14 -29.75 -3.42
C THR A 125 -3.21 -30.60 -4.10
N GLY A 126 -2.82 -31.49 -5.02
CA GLY A 126 -3.74 -32.42 -5.68
C GLY A 126 -3.43 -32.70 -7.16
N GLY A 127 -4.10 -33.71 -7.72
CA GLY A 127 -4.04 -34.02 -9.15
C GLY A 127 -5.14 -33.29 -9.93
N GLY A 128 -4.80 -32.63 -11.04
CA GLY A 128 -5.76 -31.91 -11.89
C GLY A 128 -5.09 -31.22 -13.07
N SER A 129 -5.90 -30.71 -14.00
CA SER A 129 -5.43 -29.91 -15.15
C SER A 129 -5.51 -28.42 -14.83
N PHE A 130 -4.54 -27.66 -15.34
CA PHE A 130 -4.42 -26.23 -15.14
C PHE A 130 -4.07 -25.54 -16.45
N THR A 131 -4.61 -24.33 -16.61
CA THR A 131 -4.22 -23.45 -17.70
C THR A 131 -3.25 -22.41 -17.14
N TRP A 132 -2.02 -22.41 -17.63
CA TRP A 132 -1.05 -21.35 -17.36
C TRP A 132 -1.21 -20.20 -18.38
N PRO A 133 -0.79 -18.96 -18.05
CA PRO A 133 -0.16 -18.54 -16.80
C PRO A 133 -1.13 -18.30 -15.64
N GLN A 134 -0.62 -18.26 -14.40
CA GLN A 134 -1.35 -17.82 -13.20
C GLN A 134 -0.59 -16.70 -12.51
N ARG A 135 -1.26 -15.94 -11.64
CA ARG A 135 -0.63 -14.85 -10.88
C ARG A 135 -0.99 -14.93 -9.40
N ILE A 136 -0.29 -14.16 -8.59
CA ILE A 136 -0.58 -13.96 -7.16
C ILE A 136 -0.88 -12.49 -6.93
N VAL A 137 -2.01 -12.19 -6.31
CA VAL A 137 -2.30 -10.88 -5.73
C VAL A 137 -1.75 -10.87 -4.31
N TRP A 138 -1.14 -9.76 -3.91
CA TRP A 138 -0.52 -9.64 -2.59
C TRP A 138 -0.80 -8.29 -1.95
N ARG A 139 -0.71 -8.27 -0.61
CA ARG A 139 -0.78 -7.09 0.24
C ARG A 139 0.28 -7.20 1.33
N ALA A 140 1.00 -6.12 1.60
CA ALA A 140 2.07 -6.07 2.58
C ALA A 140 1.95 -4.82 3.46
N ASN A 141 2.25 -4.96 4.75
CA ASN A 141 2.23 -3.87 5.73
C ASN A 141 3.56 -3.82 6.48
N GLY A 142 4.07 -2.61 6.72
CA GLY A 142 5.36 -2.39 7.36
C GLY A 142 5.68 -0.92 7.56
N PHE A 143 6.91 -0.62 7.96
CA PHE A 143 7.43 0.75 8.09
C PHE A 143 8.93 0.77 7.80
#